data_AF-A0A1I6TKK2-F1
#
_entry.id   AF-A0A1I6TKK2-F1
#
_cell.length_a   1.000
_cell.length_b   1.000
_cell.length_c   1.000
_cell.angle_alpha   90.00
_cell.angle_beta   90.00
_cell.angle_gamma   90.00
#
_symmetry.space_group_name_H-M   'P 1'
#
loop_
_entity.id
_entity.type
_entity.pdbx_description
1 polymer ?
#
loop_
_entity_poly.entity_id
_entity_poly.type
_entity_poly.pdbx_seq_one_letter_code
_entity_poly.pdbx_strand_id
1 'polypeptide(L)'
;MVLHNYQILWKQTPVEERLTEPKLVIPWDFESMIKAFACGGYELISCEKVLTNIGRIEFYPYAWPYGGSDVFRALNEYSGFKIIDESV
;
A
#
# COMPACT_ATOMS: atom_id res chain seq x y z
N MET A 1 -14.20 0.87 12.01
CA MET A 1 -15.44 0.17 11.57
C MET A 1 -15.14 -1.32 11.48
N VAL A 2 -15.94 -2.18 12.13
CA VAL A 2 -15.75 -3.65 12.04
C VAL A 2 -16.05 -4.11 10.62
N LEU A 3 -15.26 -5.04 10.08
CA LEU A 3 -15.31 -5.50 8.67
C LEU A 3 -16.74 -5.83 8.18
N HIS A 4 -17.56 -6.38 9.07
CA HIS A 4 -18.97 -6.70 8.81
C HIS A 4 -19.82 -5.46 8.50
N ASN A 5 -19.64 -4.37 9.25
CA ASN A 5 -20.39 -3.13 9.05
C ASN A 5 -19.99 -2.44 7.74
N TYR A 6 -18.71 -2.52 7.36
CA TYR A 6 -18.24 -2.02 6.07
C TYR A 6 -18.91 -2.76 4.91
N GLN A 7 -19.00 -4.10 4.98
CA GLN A 7 -19.63 -4.89 3.93
C GLN A 7 -21.13 -4.59 3.76
N ILE A 8 -21.82 -4.32 4.86
CA ILE A 8 -23.24 -3.92 4.81
C ILE A 8 -23.37 -2.57 4.11
N LEU A 9 -22.59 -1.57 4.55
CA LEU A 9 -22.59 -0.23 3.95
C LEU A 9 -22.24 -0.30 2.46
N TRP A 10 -21.20 -1.05 2.09
CA TRP A 10 -20.77 -1.20 0.70
C TRP A 10 -21.87 -1.72 -0.22
N LYS A 11 -22.63 -2.73 0.24
CA LYS A 11 -23.74 -3.30 -0.52
C LYS A 11 -24.93 -2.35 -0.63
N GLN A 12 -25.15 -1.51 0.38
CA GLN A 12 -26.25 -0.53 0.41
C GLN A 12 -25.94 0.73 -0.40
N THR A 13 -24.67 1.10 -0.55
CA THR A 13 -24.26 2.25 -1.36
C THR A 13 -24.36 1.92 -2.86
N PRO A 14 -25.01 2.78 -3.67
CA PRO A 14 -25.02 2.67 -5.14
C PRO A 14 -23.62 2.55 -5.72
N VAL A 15 -23.47 1.79 -6.81
CA VAL A 15 -22.15 1.44 -7.37
C VAL A 15 -21.36 2.69 -7.75
N GLU A 16 -22.06 3.68 -8.28
CA GLU A 16 -21.59 4.95 -8.81
C GLU A 16 -21.07 5.87 -7.69
N GLU A 17 -21.56 5.67 -6.46
CA GLU A 17 -21.26 6.53 -5.31
C GLU A 17 -20.24 5.92 -4.35
N ARG A 18 -19.95 4.61 -4.47
CA ARG A 18 -19.09 3.86 -3.52
C ARG A 18 -17.72 4.46 -3.30
N LEU A 19 -17.09 4.97 -4.36
CA LEU A 19 -15.74 5.52 -4.30
C LEU A 19 -15.68 6.93 -3.70
N THR A 20 -16.83 7.61 -3.60
CA THR A 20 -16.94 8.97 -3.09
C THR A 20 -17.72 9.07 -1.78
N GLU A 21 -18.41 8.00 -1.35
CA GLU A 21 -19.21 7.95 -0.14
C GLU A 21 -18.32 8.06 1.12
N PRO A 22 -18.43 9.15 1.90
CA PRO A 22 -17.59 9.37 3.08
C PRO A 22 -17.70 8.27 4.14
N LYS A 23 -18.85 7.60 4.27
CA LYS A 23 -19.06 6.49 5.23
C LYS A 23 -18.26 5.24 4.87
N LEU A 24 -17.84 5.10 3.61
CA LEU A 24 -16.99 4.00 3.15
C LEU A 24 -15.50 4.34 3.25
N VAL A 25 -15.16 5.60 3.57
CA VAL A 25 -13.78 6.00 3.79
C VAL A 25 -13.34 5.45 5.15
N ILE A 26 -12.37 4.53 5.11
CA ILE A 26 -11.66 4.06 6.31
C ILE A 26 -10.32 4.80 6.33
N PRO A 27 -10.06 5.64 7.34
CA PRO A 27 -8.76 6.30 7.45
C PRO A 27 -7.68 5.23 7.65
N TRP A 28 -6.55 5.43 6.97
CA TRP A 28 -5.38 4.59 7.17
C TRP A 28 -4.77 4.87 8.54
N ASP A 29 -4.53 3.80 9.30
CA ASP A 29 -3.63 3.82 10.45
C ASP A 29 -2.30 3.14 10.09
N PHE A 30 -1.30 3.34 10.95
CA PHE A 30 0.03 2.77 10.76
C PHE A 30 0.01 1.24 10.69
N GLU A 31 -0.86 0.58 11.46
CA GLU A 31 -0.98 -0.87 11.45
C GLU A 31 -1.54 -1.39 10.11
N SER A 32 -2.56 -0.73 9.58
CA SER A 32 -3.17 -1.03 8.28
C SER A 32 -2.15 -0.83 7.16
N MET A 33 -1.31 0.20 7.26
CA MET A 33 -0.20 0.41 6.35
C MET A 33 0.78 -0.78 6.38
N ILE A 34 1.30 -1.14 7.55
CA ILE A 34 2.23 -2.29 7.70
C ILE A 34 1.60 -3.59 7.21
N LYS A 35 0.31 -3.80 7.48
CA LYS A 35 -0.43 -4.97 6.99
C LYS A 35 -0.52 -5.00 5.46
N ALA A 36 -0.74 -3.85 4.83
CA ALA A 36 -0.74 -3.75 3.37
C ALA A 36 0.64 -4.05 2.76
N PHE A 37 1.73 -3.69 3.44
CA PHE A 37 3.07 -4.16 3.06
C PHE A 37 3.17 -5.68 3.19
N ALA A 38 2.87 -6.23 4.37
CA ALA A 38 3.02 -7.67 4.63
C ALA A 38 2.17 -8.56 3.71
N CYS A 39 1.03 -8.05 3.24
CA CYS A 39 0.11 -8.77 2.36
C CYS A 39 0.14 -8.28 0.90
N GLY A 40 1.11 -7.46 0.54
CA GLY A 40 1.26 -7.01 -0.84
C GLY A 40 1.59 -8.19 -1.75
N GLY A 41 1.06 -8.18 -2.99
CA GLY A 41 1.26 -9.25 -3.97
C GLY A 41 2.68 -9.30 -4.53
N TYR A 42 3.66 -9.51 -3.66
CA TYR A 42 5.08 -9.60 -3.96
C TYR A 42 5.83 -10.47 -2.95
N GLU A 43 7.03 -10.91 -3.32
CA GLU A 43 8.04 -11.42 -2.39
C GLU A 43 8.99 -10.28 -2.02
N LEU A 44 9.18 -9.98 -0.74
CA LEU A 44 10.24 -9.06 -0.32
C LEU A 44 11.58 -9.82 -0.33
N ILE A 45 12.48 -9.46 -1.24
CA ILE A 45 13.78 -10.12 -1.41
C ILE A 45 14.79 -9.52 -0.43
N SER A 46 14.92 -8.19 -0.39
CA SER A 46 15.86 -7.52 0.49
C SER A 46 15.38 -6.11 0.88
N CYS A 47 15.78 -5.66 2.07
CA CYS A 47 15.62 -4.29 2.53
C CYS A 47 16.86 -3.93 3.33
N GLU A 48 17.72 -3.10 2.75
CA GLU A 48 19.06 -2.89 3.27
C GLU A 48 19.51 -1.43 3.18
N LYS A 49 20.42 -1.07 4.08
CA LYS A 49 21.12 0.20 4.04
C LYS A 49 22.38 0.05 3.19
N VAL A 50 22.41 0.71 2.04
CA VAL A 50 23.54 0.69 1.10
C VAL A 50 24.61 1.71 1.51
N LEU A 51 24.19 2.91 1.89
CA LEU A 51 25.05 4.00 2.40
C LEU A 51 24.37 4.72 3.57
N THR A 52 25.07 5.68 4.20
CA THR A 52 24.56 6.44 5.35
C THR A 52 23.13 6.96 5.17
N ASN A 53 22.79 7.42 3.96
CA ASN A 53 21.48 7.99 3.60
C ASN A 53 20.85 7.31 2.35
N ILE A 54 21.30 6.10 1.99
CA ILE A 54 20.73 5.36 0.84
C ILE A 54 20.33 3.98 1.32
N GLY A 55 19.05 3.66 1.14
CA GLY A 55 18.51 2.32 1.31
C GLY A 55 18.12 1.72 -0.04
N ARG A 56 17.99 0.41 -0.08
CA ARG A 56 17.49 -0.34 -1.22
C ARG A 56 16.44 -1.33 -0.76
N ILE A 57 15.34 -1.39 -1.51
CA ILE A 57 14.29 -2.40 -1.38
C ILE A 57 14.29 -3.20 -2.67
N GLU A 58 14.41 -4.51 -2.55
CA GLU A 58 14.33 -5.46 -3.66
C GLU A 58 13.14 -6.38 -3.41
N PHE A 59 12.34 -6.61 -4.44
CA PHE A 59 11.13 -7.42 -4.34
C PHE A 59 10.79 -8.05 -5.69
N TYR A 60 10.08 -9.17 -5.65
CA TYR A 60 9.54 -9.84 -6.83
C TYR A 60 8.02 -9.64 -6.90
N PRO A 61 7.50 -8.85 -7.86
CA PRO A 61 6.06 -8.59 -7.96
C PRO A 61 5.30 -9.75 -8.59
N TYR A 62 4.46 -10.44 -7.81
CA TYR A 62 3.61 -11.52 -8.32
C TYR A 62 2.50 -11.03 -9.23
N ALA A 63 2.02 -9.80 -9.00
CA ALA A 63 0.90 -9.22 -9.71
C ALA A 63 1.31 -8.30 -10.87
N TRP A 64 2.58 -8.31 -11.28
CA TRP A 64 3.03 -7.47 -12.39
C TRP A 64 2.21 -7.74 -13.67
N PRO A 65 1.76 -6.71 -14.42
CA PRO A 65 1.99 -5.27 -14.25
C PRO A 65 0.94 -4.52 -13.40
N TYR A 66 -0.03 -5.23 -12.83
CA TYR A 66 -1.18 -4.65 -12.11
C TYR A 66 -0.92 -4.47 -10.61
N GLY A 67 0.22 -4.94 -10.12
CA GLY A 67 0.77 -4.67 -8.80
C GLY A 67 2.29 -4.60 -8.88
N GLY A 68 2.90 -3.75 -8.05
CA GLY A 68 4.32 -3.43 -8.15
C GLY A 68 4.81 -2.56 -7.01
N SER A 69 5.62 -1.57 -7.35
CA SER A 69 6.37 -0.73 -6.40
C SER A 69 5.55 0.34 -5.68
N ASP A 70 4.29 0.59 -6.07
CA ASP A 70 3.50 1.72 -5.56
C ASP A 70 3.35 1.74 -4.04
N VAL A 71 3.26 0.57 -3.42
CA VAL A 71 3.21 0.42 -1.96
C VAL A 71 4.51 0.94 -1.33
N PHE A 72 5.67 0.57 -1.87
CA PHE A 72 6.98 1.04 -1.38
C PHE A 72 7.18 2.53 -1.66
N ARG A 73 6.62 3.04 -2.77
CA ARG A 73 6.61 4.49 -3.04
C ARG A 73 5.85 5.24 -1.94
N ALA A 74 4.65 4.79 -1.61
CA ALA A 74 3.87 5.37 -0.51
C ALA A 74 4.61 5.29 0.85
N LEU A 75 5.32 4.19 1.13
CA LEU A 75 6.14 4.07 2.36
C LEU A 75 7.22 5.14 2.44
N ASN A 76 7.96 5.28 1.35
CA ASN A 76 9.10 6.16 1.26
C ASN A 76 8.63 7.62 1.40
N GLU A 77 7.57 7.99 0.69
CA GLU A 77 6.95 9.32 0.79
C GLU A 77 6.44 9.63 2.20
N TYR A 78 5.70 8.70 2.81
CA TYR A 78 5.22 8.85 4.19
C TYR A 78 6.36 9.04 5.19
N SER A 79 7.47 8.33 4.98
CA SER A 79 8.63 8.36 5.86
C SER A 79 9.59 9.52 5.56
N GLY A 80 9.27 10.38 4.58
CA GLY A 80 10.10 11.53 4.18
C GLY A 80 11.34 11.15 3.36
N PHE A 81 11.43 9.92 2.85
CA PHE A 81 12.45 9.48 1.92
C PHE A 81 12.07 9.84 0.48
N LYS A 82 13.07 9.91 -0.40
CA LYS A 82 12.90 10.12 -1.84
C LYS A 82 13.43 8.92 -2.59
N ILE A 83 12.68 8.48 -3.59
CA ILE A 83 13.17 7.48 -4.56
C ILE A 83 14.16 8.19 -5.48
N ILE A 84 15.39 7.66 -5.55
CA ILE A 84 16.47 8.20 -6.39
C ILE A 84 16.75 7.34 -7.63
N ASP A 85 16.33 6.08 -7.61
CA ASP A 85 16.44 5.12 -8.70
C ASP A 85 15.31 4.09 -8.58
N GLU A 86 14.77 3.66 -9.72
CA GLU A 86 13.75 2.61 -9.81
C GLU A 86 14.00 1.80 -11.09
N SER A 87 14.45 0.56 -10.91
CA SER A 87 14.60 -0.42 -12.00
C SER A 87 13.39 -1.35 -11.99
N VAL A 88 12.76 -1.50 -13.16
CA VAL A 88 11.54 -2.30 -13.38
C VAL A 88 11.83 -3.44 -14.33
#